data_AF-A0A1B3M2F7-F1
#
_entry.id   AF-A0A1B3M2F7-F1
#
_cell.length_a   1.000
_cell.length_b   1.000
_cell.length_c   1.000
_cell.angle_alpha   90.00
_cell.angle_beta   90.00
_cell.angle_gamma   90.00
#
_symmetry.space_group_name_H-M   'P 1'
#
loop_
_entity.id
_entity.type
_entity.pdbx_description
1 polymer ?
#
loop_
_entity_poly.entity_id
_entity_poly.type
_entity_poly.pdbx_seq_one_letter_code
_entity_poly.pdbx_strand_id
1 'polypeptide(L)'
;MQRVPSRWAAWALGALAVIAAVPAAWLTVLAVAKARLPYNEEGNHFDGLVVHHEGTAVAYGVLAVVLWLLALLAALGARRGSRRPMNRTTAP
;
A
#
# COMPACT_ATOMS: atom_id res chain seq x y z
N MET A 1 -18.44 -26.21 -0.74
CA MET A 1 -17.71 -26.10 0.55
C MET A 1 -17.01 -24.75 0.65
N GLN A 2 -17.63 -23.75 1.30
CA GLN A 2 -16.94 -22.48 1.58
C GLN A 2 -16.05 -22.66 2.82
N ARG A 3 -14.73 -22.81 2.65
CA ARG A 3 -13.78 -22.87 3.77
C ARG A 3 -13.93 -21.59 4.60
N VAL A 4 -14.14 -21.74 5.91
CA VAL A 4 -14.10 -20.62 6.86
C VAL A 4 -12.63 -20.23 6.99
N PRO A 5 -12.24 -19.00 6.65
CA PRO A 5 -10.86 -18.59 6.86
C PRO A 5 -10.56 -18.68 8.35
N SER A 6 -9.49 -19.38 8.70
CA SER A 6 -9.06 -19.51 10.09
C SER A 6 -8.81 -18.12 10.68
N ARG A 7 -9.04 -17.94 11.99
CA ARG A 7 -8.75 -16.66 12.68
C ARG A 7 -7.30 -16.23 12.42
N TRP A 8 -6.38 -17.21 12.34
CA TRP A 8 -4.99 -17.02 11.93
C TRP A 8 -4.83 -16.42 10.53
N ALA A 9 -5.63 -16.84 9.55
CA ALA A 9 -5.62 -16.25 8.21
C ALA A 9 -6.09 -14.78 8.22
N ALA A 10 -7.09 -14.45 9.04
CA ALA A 10 -7.53 -13.05 9.18
C ALA A 10 -6.45 -12.16 9.83
N TRP A 11 -5.75 -12.68 10.84
CA TRP A 11 -4.59 -11.99 11.45
C TRP A 11 -3.43 -11.83 10.46
N ALA A 12 -3.09 -12.87 9.71
CA ALA A 12 -2.04 -12.81 8.70
C ALA A 12 -2.34 -11.78 7.61
N LEU A 13 -3.59 -11.73 7.12
CA LEU A 13 -4.04 -10.73 6.15
C LEU A 13 -4.03 -9.31 6.74
N GLY A 14 -4.40 -9.16 8.01
CA GLY A 14 -4.31 -7.88 8.73
C GLY A 14 -2.86 -7.40 8.85
N ALA A 15 -1.94 -8.29 9.23
CA ALA A 15 -0.51 -8.00 9.31
C ALA A 15 0.08 -7.63 7.95
N LEU A 16 -0.26 -8.38 6.90
CA LEU A 16 0.16 -8.09 5.52
C LEU A 16 -0.31 -6.69 5.08
N ALA A 17 -1.54 -6.31 5.41
CA ALA A 17 -2.07 -4.99 5.09
C ALA A 17 -1.25 -3.87 5.74
N VAL A 18 -0.86 -4.03 7.01
CA VAL A 18 -0.03 -3.05 7.73
C VAL A 18 1.37 -2.99 7.12
N ILE A 19 1.99 -4.15 6.88
CA ILE A 19 3.34 -4.26 6.29
C ILE A 19 3.37 -3.62 4.90
N ALA A 20 2.30 -3.71 4.12
CA ALA A 20 2.21 -3.06 2.81
C ALA A 20 1.91 -1.54 2.92
N ALA A 21 1.10 -1.12 3.89
CA ALA A 21 0.69 0.28 4.05
C ALA A 21 1.85 1.19 4.52
N VAL A 22 2.74 0.70 5.40
CA VAL A 22 3.89 1.49 5.89
C VAL A 22 4.83 1.94 4.75
N PRO A 23 5.38 1.04 3.90
CA PRO A 23 6.20 1.44 2.76
C PRO A 23 5.40 2.21 1.71
N ALA A 24 4.10 1.93 1.53
CA ALA A 24 3.25 2.72 0.62
C ALA A 24 3.18 4.19 1.05
N ALA A 25 2.98 4.45 2.35
CA ALA A 25 2.96 5.80 2.90
C ALA A 25 4.32 6.49 2.72
N TRP A 26 5.41 5.80 3.03
CA TRP A 26 6.77 6.30 2.84
C TRP A 26 7.07 6.68 1.38
N LEU A 27 6.74 5.81 0.44
CA LEU A 27 6.92 6.05 -1.00
C LEU A 27 6.03 7.18 -1.51
N THR A 28 4.81 7.33 -0.97
CA THR A 28 3.94 8.46 -1.30
C THR A 28 4.60 9.78 -0.88
N VAL A 29 5.17 9.85 0.33
CA VAL A 29 5.90 11.03 0.81
C VAL A 29 7.11 11.32 -0.08
N LEU A 30 7.90 10.30 -0.42
CA LEU A 30 9.07 10.46 -1.30
C LEU A 30 8.67 10.93 -2.71
N ALA A 31 7.61 10.36 -3.28
CA ALA A 31 7.10 10.76 -4.59
C ALA A 31 6.65 12.23 -4.58
N VAL A 32 5.91 12.66 -3.55
CA VAL A 32 5.47 14.06 -3.40
C VAL A 32 6.65 15.00 -3.18
N ALA A 33 7.61 14.62 -2.32
CA ALA A 33 8.81 15.42 -2.10
C ALA A 33 9.59 15.61 -3.41
N LYS A 34 9.74 14.55 -4.20
CA LYS A 34 10.41 14.60 -5.50
C LYS A 34 9.63 15.37 -6.56
N ALA A 35 8.31 15.26 -6.60
CA ALA A 35 7.47 15.99 -7.54
C ALA A 35 7.41 17.50 -7.27
N ARG A 36 7.73 17.93 -6.04
CA ARG A 36 7.79 19.36 -5.66
C ARG A 36 9.15 20.00 -5.92
N LEU A 37 10.16 19.22 -6.30
CA LEU A 37 11.46 19.78 -6.64
C LEU A 37 11.38 20.39 -8.05
N PRO A 38 11.91 21.61 -8.23
CA PRO A 38 11.92 22.25 -9.53
C PRO A 38 12.70 21.39 -10.52
N TYR A 39 12.07 21.09 -11.64
CA TYR A 39 12.68 20.32 -12.73
C TYR A 39 13.60 21.23 -13.54
N ASN A 40 14.83 20.79 -13.78
CA ASN A 40 15.78 21.53 -14.60
C ASN A 40 15.64 21.05 -16.06
N GLU A 41 14.83 21.76 -16.85
CA GLU A 41 14.59 21.46 -18.27
C GLU A 41 15.80 21.76 -19.18
N GLU A 42 16.79 22.49 -18.68
CA GLU A 42 17.85 23.09 -19.49
C GLU A 42 19.09 22.20 -19.60
N GLY A 43 19.13 21.05 -18.90
CA GLY A 43 20.22 20.07 -18.99
C GLY A 43 21.60 20.54 -18.49
N ASN A 44 21.72 21.81 -18.09
CA ASN A 44 22.93 22.38 -17.53
C ASN A 44 23.21 21.75 -16.17
N HIS A 45 24.13 20.79 -16.21
CA HIS A 45 24.68 20.15 -15.03
C HIS A 45 25.50 21.14 -14.21
N PHE A 46 25.57 20.84 -12.92
CA PHE A 46 26.53 21.34 -11.93
C PHE A 46 26.18 22.65 -11.22
N ASP A 47 25.37 22.52 -10.17
CA ASP A 47 25.46 23.42 -9.01
C ASP A 47 25.36 22.67 -7.66
N GLY A 48 25.72 21.38 -7.63
CA GLY A 48 25.63 20.53 -6.42
C GLY A 48 24.21 20.13 -6.00
N LEU A 49 23.19 20.62 -6.71
CA LEU A 49 21.79 20.19 -6.57
C LEU A 49 21.55 18.88 -7.34
N VAL A 50 21.16 17.86 -6.57
CA VAL A 50 20.96 16.47 -6.99
C VAL A 50 20.19 16.36 -8.31
N VAL A 51 20.83 15.82 -9.34
CA VAL A 51 20.19 15.42 -10.62
C VAL A 51 19.05 14.45 -10.32
N HIS A 52 17.82 14.95 -10.35
CA HIS A 52 16.64 14.11 -10.26
C HIS A 52 16.37 13.53 -11.63
N HIS A 53 16.63 12.22 -11.80
CA HIS A 53 16.21 11.50 -12.99
C HIS A 53 14.71 11.68 -13.20
N GLU A 54 14.38 12.26 -14.35
CA GLU A 54 13.05 12.34 -14.93
C GLU A 54 12.40 10.95 -14.82
N GLY A 55 11.30 10.85 -14.06
CA GLY A 55 10.59 9.58 -13.84
C GLY A 55 10.79 8.90 -12.48
N THR A 56 11.76 9.30 -11.64
CA THR A 56 11.88 8.70 -10.29
C THR A 56 10.67 8.98 -9.40
N ALA A 57 10.08 10.18 -9.48
CA ALA A 57 8.83 10.51 -8.78
C ALA A 57 7.66 9.64 -9.27
N VAL A 58 7.57 9.42 -10.59
CA VAL A 58 6.55 8.56 -11.20
C VAL A 58 6.71 7.12 -10.76
N ALA A 59 7.94 6.59 -10.76
CA ALA A 59 8.24 5.23 -10.30
C ALA A 59 7.82 5.01 -8.84
N TYR A 60 8.17 5.93 -7.93
CA TYR A 60 7.74 5.85 -6.53
C TYR A 60 6.22 6.00 -6.38
N GLY A 61 5.59 6.88 -7.16
CA GLY A 61 4.13 7.04 -7.17
C GLY A 61 3.41 5.77 -7.61
N VAL A 62 3.83 5.14 -8.71
CA VAL A 62 3.27 3.88 -9.20
C VAL A 62 3.45 2.76 -8.18
N LEU A 63 4.65 2.63 -7.60
CA LEU A 63 4.92 1.61 -6.58
C LEU A 63 4.07 1.82 -5.32
N ALA A 64 3.88 3.07 -4.89
CA ALA A 64 3.01 3.42 -3.78
C ALA A 64 1.54 3.02 -4.05
N VAL A 65 1.02 3.28 -5.26
CA VAL A 65 -0.34 2.89 -5.65
C VAL A 65 -0.52 1.37 -5.61
N VAL A 66 0.44 0.61 -6.14
CA VAL A 66 0.38 -0.86 -6.11
C VAL A 66 0.34 -1.39 -4.68
N LEU A 67 1.18 -0.84 -3.79
CA LEU A 67 1.20 -1.26 -2.38
C LEU A 67 -0.08 -0.87 -1.64
N TRP A 68 -0.67 0.30 -1.92
CA TRP A 68 -1.98 0.68 -1.38
C TRP A 68 -3.10 -0.27 -1.83
N LEU A 69 -3.09 -0.70 -3.09
CA LEU A 69 -4.05 -1.68 -3.59
C LEU A 69 -3.90 -3.03 -2.89
N LEU A 70 -2.67 -3.51 -2.71
CA LEU A 70 -2.40 -4.75 -1.97
C LEU A 70 -2.85 -4.64 -0.51
N ALA A 71 -2.55 -3.53 0.16
CA ALA A 71 -2.99 -3.27 1.52
C ALA A 71 -4.53 -3.25 1.64
N LEU A 72 -5.21 -2.62 0.68
CA LEU A 72 -6.67 -2.56 0.64
C LEU A 72 -7.29 -3.94 0.44
N LEU A 73 -6.79 -4.73 -0.51
CA LEU A 73 -7.27 -6.09 -0.77
C LEU A 73 -7.06 -7.00 0.45
N ALA A 74 -5.90 -6.93 1.09
CA ALA A 74 -5.59 -7.67 2.30
C ALA A 74 -6.52 -7.28 3.47
N ALA A 75 -6.75 -5.97 3.67
CA ALA A 75 -7.66 -5.47 4.69
C ALA A 75 -9.12 -5.89 4.43
N LEU A 76 -9.58 -5.84 3.18
CA LEU A 76 -10.92 -6.33 2.79
C LEU A 76 -11.05 -7.84 3.01
N GLY A 77 -10.02 -8.61 2.67
CA GLY A 77 -9.95 -10.05 2.95
C GLY A 77 -10.07 -10.37 4.43
N ALA A 78 -9.28 -9.68 5.27
CA ALA A 78 -9.33 -9.81 6.73
C ALA A 78 -10.72 -9.47 7.28
N ARG A 79 -11.33 -8.36 6.83
CA ARG A 79 -12.68 -7.93 7.25
C ARG A 79 -13.77 -8.95 6.88
N ARG A 80 -13.72 -9.53 5.68
CA ARG A 80 -14.69 -10.55 5.25
C ARG A 80 -14.54 -11.85 6.05
N GLY A 81 -13.31 -12.24 6.39
CA GLY A 81 -13.06 -13.41 7.23
C GLY A 81 -13.57 -13.27 8.67
N SER A 82 -13.46 -12.07 9.24
CA SER A 82 -13.91 -11.78 10.61
C SER A 82 -15.43 -11.57 10.75
N ARG A 83 -16.15 -11.31 9.65
CA ARG A 83 -17.58 -10.97 9.66
C ARG A 83 -18.53 -12.13 9.35
N ARG A 84 -18.06 -13.38 9.23
CA ARG A 84 -19.01 -14.50 9.05
C ARG A 84 -19.85 -14.66 10.32
N PRO A 85 -21.18 -14.42 10.25
CA PRO A 85 -22.03 -14.51 11.42
C PRO A 85 -22.02 -15.96 11.90
N MET A 86 -21.68 -16.12 13.18
CA MET A 86 -21.97 -17.33 13.94
C MET A 86 -23.50 -17.44 13.93
N ASN A 87 -24.04 -18.27 13.03
CA ASN A 87 -25.46 -18.57 13.01
C ASN A 87 -25.77 -19.15 14.39
N ARG A 88 -26.37 -18.32 15.26
CA ARG A 88 -27.00 -18.76 16.49
C ARG A 88 -28.19 -19.62 16.07
N THR A 89 -27.94 -20.89 15.79
CA THR A 89 -28.97 -21.92 15.84
C THR A 89 -29.14 -22.29 17.31
N THR A 90 -29.78 -21.39 18.06
CA THR A 90 -30.43 -21.64 19.35
C THR A 90 -31.84 -21.12 19.14
N ALA A 91 -32.92 -21.86 19.30
CA ALA A 91 -33.18 -23.14 19.95
C ALA A 91 -34.64 -23.52 19.54
N PRO A 92 -35.37 -24.23 20.41
CA PRO A 92 -35.60 -25.68 20.48
C PRO A 92 -36.56 -26.25 19.42
#